data_AF-A0A3B3U710-F1
#
_entry.id   AF-A0A3B3U710-F1
#
_cell.length_a   1.000
_cell.length_b   1.000
_cell.length_c   1.000
_cell.angle_alpha   90.00
_cell.angle_beta   90.00
_cell.angle_gamma   90.00
#
_symmetry.space_group_name_H-M   'P 1'
#
loop_
_entity.id
_entity.type
_entity.pdbx_description
1 polymer ?
#
loop_
_entity_poly.entity_id
_entity_poly.type
_entity_poly.pdbx_seq_one_letter_code
_entity_poly.pdbx_strand_id
1 'polypeptide(L)'
;GFLSTGDQAAKGNYGLLDQIQALRWISENIGFFGGDSNRITVFGSGIGASCVSLLTLSHHSEGRSKGSLFHRAIIQSGSALSSWAVNYQPVKYTRLLAEKVGCNVLDTSDMVDCLRKKSSRELVEQDIQPARYHVAFGPVIDGDVIPDDPEILMEQGEFLNYDIMLGVNQGEGLRFVENVVDSEDGVSGNDFDFSVSDFVDSLYGYPDGKDTLRETIKFMYTDWADRDNPETRRKTLVALFTDHQWVEPSVVTADLHARYGSPTYFYAFYHHCQSLMKPAWSDAAHGDEVPYVFGIPMIGPTDLFPCNFSKNDVMLSAVVMTYWTNFAKTGDPNKPVPQDTKFIHTKANRFEEVAWSKYNPQDQLYLHIGLKPRVRDHYRATKVAFWKHLVPHLYNLHELFHYTSTTTKVPPPETTPKSVSTKRPNGKNWPFNTKRPPMSPAYNSEDKDSWSEDEETGPLVVDNPRDYSTELSVTIAVGASLLFLNVLAFAALYYRKDKRRQDSGHGQPSPQRQTTANDIGHHAPEEEIMSLQMNQTHHECEAGNSNEGALRLASLPDYTLTLRRSPDDIPLMTPNTITMIPNSLVGMPNLHPYNTFTTGFNSTGLPHSHSTTRV
;
A
#
# COMPACT_ATOMS: atom_id res chain seq x y z
N GLY A 1 -0.90 29.19 -5.43
CA GLY A 1 0.40 28.67 -4.94
C GLY A 1 0.34 28.25 -3.47
N PHE A 2 1.47 27.93 -2.83
CA PHE A 2 1.48 27.23 -1.52
C PHE A 2 2.45 27.78 -0.45
N LEU A 3 2.96 29.00 -0.62
CA LEU A 3 3.79 29.65 0.40
C LEU A 3 2.97 29.93 1.67
N SER A 4 3.45 29.50 2.83
CA SER A 4 2.81 29.75 4.13
C SER A 4 3.82 30.15 5.20
N THR A 5 3.47 31.14 6.03
CA THR A 5 4.26 31.58 7.18
C THR A 5 3.93 30.83 8.47
N GLY A 6 2.91 29.96 8.46
CA GLY A 6 2.36 29.33 9.67
C GLY A 6 1.56 30.30 10.57
N ASP A 7 1.21 31.47 10.03
CA ASP A 7 0.44 32.51 10.72
C ASP A 7 -0.49 33.26 9.74
N GLN A 8 -1.04 34.40 10.16
CA GLN A 8 -1.99 35.17 9.36
C GLN A 8 -1.36 36.00 8.23
N ALA A 9 -0.03 36.17 8.17
CA ALA A 9 0.62 36.99 7.11
C ALA A 9 0.53 36.30 5.74
N ALA A 10 0.72 34.98 5.70
CA ALA A 10 0.39 34.12 4.57
C ALA A 10 -0.07 32.75 5.08
N LYS A 11 -1.39 32.51 5.14
CA LYS A 11 -1.96 31.24 5.61
C LYS A 11 -1.45 30.03 4.82
N GLY A 12 -1.40 30.14 3.49
CA GLY A 12 -1.10 29.03 2.58
C GLY A 12 -2.27 28.74 1.64
N ASN A 13 -2.37 27.50 1.15
CA ASN A 13 -3.51 26.91 0.45
C ASN A 13 -4.11 27.67 -0.77
N TYR A 14 -3.48 28.74 -1.26
CA TYR A 14 -3.99 29.51 -2.39
C TYR A 14 -4.25 28.64 -3.63
N GLY A 15 -3.42 27.62 -3.90
CA GLY A 15 -3.63 26.67 -5.00
C GLY A 15 -4.87 25.78 -4.85
N LEU A 16 -5.32 25.50 -3.62
CA LEU A 16 -6.62 24.84 -3.37
C LEU A 16 -7.76 25.85 -3.49
N LEU A 17 -7.57 27.09 -3.02
CA LEU A 17 -8.55 28.18 -3.21
C LEU A 17 -8.77 28.52 -4.69
N ASP A 18 -7.72 28.45 -5.51
CA ASP A 18 -7.78 28.58 -6.98
C ASP A 18 -8.69 27.48 -7.58
N GLN A 19 -8.54 26.22 -7.13
CA GLN A 19 -9.39 25.09 -7.54
C GLN A 19 -10.84 25.23 -7.04
N ILE A 20 -11.05 25.62 -5.79
CA ILE A 20 -12.37 25.89 -5.20
C ILE A 20 -13.07 27.02 -5.97
N GLN A 21 -12.36 28.08 -6.35
CA GLN A 21 -12.93 29.17 -7.13
C GLN A 21 -13.24 28.77 -8.58
N ALA A 22 -12.46 27.87 -9.17
CA ALA A 22 -12.80 27.24 -10.45
C ALA A 22 -14.06 26.36 -10.33
N LEU A 23 -14.20 25.57 -9.26
CA LEU A 23 -15.40 24.76 -9.00
C LEU A 23 -16.64 25.63 -8.75
N ARG A 24 -16.51 26.76 -8.04
CA ARG A 24 -17.57 27.79 -7.90
C ARG A 24 -17.98 28.33 -9.27
N TRP A 25 -17.02 28.70 -10.12
CA TRP A 25 -17.31 29.17 -11.48
C TRP A 25 -18.02 28.09 -12.32
N ILE A 26 -17.57 26.83 -12.27
CA ILE A 26 -18.22 25.71 -12.98
C ILE A 26 -19.66 25.53 -12.47
N SER A 27 -19.87 25.47 -11.15
CA SER A 27 -21.20 25.32 -10.55
C SER A 27 -22.16 26.45 -10.95
N GLU A 28 -21.67 27.70 -11.01
CA GLU A 28 -22.44 28.88 -11.39
C GLU A 28 -22.64 29.03 -12.93
N ASN A 29 -21.76 28.49 -13.80
CA ASN A 29 -21.73 28.82 -15.23
C ASN A 29 -21.83 27.62 -16.21
N ILE A 30 -21.61 26.36 -15.79
CA ILE A 30 -21.51 25.23 -16.73
C ILE A 30 -22.82 24.96 -17.50
N GLY A 31 -23.97 25.40 -16.96
CA GLY A 31 -25.26 25.34 -17.64
C GLY A 31 -25.29 26.11 -18.98
N PHE A 32 -24.52 27.19 -19.12
CA PHE A 32 -24.40 27.93 -20.40
C PHE A 32 -23.67 27.13 -21.49
N PHE A 33 -22.94 26.07 -21.10
CA PHE A 33 -22.24 25.14 -21.99
C PHE A 33 -23.01 23.82 -22.16
N GLY A 34 -24.23 23.71 -21.63
CA GLY A 34 -25.05 22.49 -21.65
C GLY A 34 -24.66 21.43 -20.62
N GLY A 35 -23.80 21.76 -19.65
CA GLY A 35 -23.50 20.89 -18.52
C GLY A 35 -24.51 21.00 -17.38
N ASP A 36 -24.38 20.13 -16.38
CA ASP A 36 -25.28 20.02 -15.23
C ASP A 36 -24.50 20.21 -13.93
N SER A 37 -24.75 21.32 -13.22
CA SER A 37 -24.05 21.65 -11.98
C SER A 37 -24.35 20.68 -10.82
N ASN A 38 -25.44 19.91 -10.90
CA ASN A 38 -25.80 18.88 -9.91
C ASN A 38 -25.11 17.54 -10.17
N ARG A 39 -24.26 17.44 -11.21
CA ARG A 39 -23.51 16.21 -11.56
C ARG A 39 -22.04 16.50 -11.91
N ILE A 40 -21.46 17.51 -11.26
CA ILE A 40 -20.02 17.79 -11.31
C ILE A 40 -19.26 16.64 -10.63
N THR A 41 -18.27 16.09 -11.34
CA THR A 41 -17.33 15.08 -10.84
C THR A 41 -15.92 15.65 -10.97
N VAL A 42 -15.14 15.62 -9.90
CA VAL A 42 -13.74 16.09 -9.90
C VAL A 42 -12.83 14.87 -9.96
N PHE A 43 -11.79 14.93 -10.79
CA PHE A 43 -10.82 13.85 -10.92
C PHE A 43 -9.40 14.38 -11.13
N GLY A 44 -8.43 13.57 -10.73
CA GLY A 44 -7.01 13.87 -10.88
C GLY A 44 -6.15 12.62 -10.66
N SER A 45 -4.88 12.71 -11.03
CA SER A 45 -3.87 11.67 -10.80
C SER A 45 -2.68 12.24 -10.01
N GLY A 46 -2.04 11.42 -9.17
CA GLY A 46 -0.88 11.81 -8.35
C GLY A 46 -1.20 12.96 -7.39
N ILE A 47 -0.40 14.03 -7.43
CA ILE A 47 -0.65 15.26 -6.64
C ILE A 47 -2.03 15.86 -6.96
N GLY A 48 -2.54 15.69 -8.18
CA GLY A 48 -3.90 16.06 -8.54
C GLY A 48 -4.96 15.26 -7.77
N ALA A 49 -4.73 13.96 -7.55
CA ALA A 49 -5.60 13.11 -6.74
C ALA A 49 -5.53 13.46 -5.25
N SER A 50 -4.34 13.78 -4.73
CA SER A 50 -4.19 14.35 -3.38
C SER A 50 -4.98 15.65 -3.22
N CYS A 51 -4.98 16.53 -4.24
CA CYS A 51 -5.84 17.73 -4.24
C CYS A 51 -7.32 17.37 -4.22
N VAL A 52 -7.79 16.39 -5.02
CA VAL A 52 -9.20 15.94 -4.98
C VAL A 52 -9.58 15.41 -3.59
N SER A 53 -8.71 14.62 -2.96
CA SER A 53 -8.91 14.08 -1.61
C SER A 53 -8.95 15.19 -0.55
N LEU A 54 -8.06 16.18 -0.63
CA LEU A 54 -8.09 17.35 0.26
C LEU A 54 -9.35 18.23 0.03
N LEU A 55 -9.82 18.35 -1.22
CA LEU A 55 -11.06 19.05 -1.53
C LEU A 55 -12.30 18.35 -0.94
N THR A 56 -12.32 17.01 -0.86
CA THR A 56 -13.40 16.29 -0.15
C THR A 56 -13.39 16.49 1.37
N LEU A 57 -12.29 16.98 1.95
CA LEU A 57 -12.16 17.29 3.39
C LEU A 57 -12.29 18.79 3.73
N SER A 58 -12.50 19.65 2.72
CA SER A 58 -12.57 21.09 2.91
C SER A 58 -14.00 21.58 2.98
N HIS A 59 -14.37 22.26 4.08
CA HIS A 59 -15.69 22.89 4.21
C HIS A 59 -15.95 23.98 3.14
N HIS A 60 -14.90 24.53 2.52
CA HIS A 60 -15.03 25.48 1.40
C HIS A 60 -15.51 24.85 0.09
N SER A 61 -15.49 23.51 -0.01
CA SER A 61 -16.09 22.74 -1.09
C SER A 61 -17.62 22.68 -0.99
N GLU A 62 -18.22 23.04 0.16
CA GLU A 62 -19.66 23.22 0.27
C GLU A 62 -20.11 24.52 -0.42
N GLY A 63 -21.17 24.44 -1.22
CA GLY A 63 -21.73 25.58 -1.92
C GLY A 63 -22.65 26.42 -1.02
N ARG A 64 -22.64 27.73 -1.26
CA ARG A 64 -23.32 28.79 -0.47
C ARG A 64 -24.83 28.58 -0.21
N SER A 65 -25.48 27.67 -0.91
CA SER A 65 -26.93 27.43 -0.88
C SER A 65 -27.34 26.02 -0.42
N LYS A 66 -26.53 25.37 0.43
CA LYS A 66 -26.74 24.01 0.97
C LYS A 66 -26.66 22.86 -0.05
N GLY A 67 -25.70 22.95 -0.98
CA GLY A 67 -25.35 21.84 -1.88
C GLY A 67 -23.86 21.91 -2.21
N SER A 68 -23.17 20.79 -2.31
CA SER A 68 -21.72 20.79 -2.56
C SER A 68 -21.37 21.27 -3.97
N LEU A 69 -20.19 21.87 -4.14
CA LEU A 69 -19.68 22.34 -5.43
C LEU A 69 -19.42 21.20 -6.42
N PHE A 70 -19.24 19.99 -5.91
CA PHE A 70 -19.15 18.76 -6.69
C PHE A 70 -19.81 17.60 -5.95
N HIS A 71 -20.12 16.52 -6.66
CA HIS A 71 -20.94 15.42 -6.14
C HIS A 71 -20.17 14.10 -6.08
N ARG A 72 -19.06 14.01 -6.83
CA ARG A 72 -18.25 12.78 -6.98
C ARG A 72 -16.77 13.08 -7.11
N ALA A 73 -15.94 12.16 -6.60
CA ALA A 73 -14.49 12.20 -6.74
C ALA A 73 -13.97 10.97 -7.51
N ILE A 74 -12.97 11.16 -8.38
CA ILE A 74 -12.12 10.07 -8.86
C ILE A 74 -10.66 10.36 -8.47
N ILE A 75 -10.13 9.55 -7.57
CA ILE A 75 -8.84 9.76 -6.89
C ILE A 75 -7.86 8.70 -7.43
N GLN A 76 -7.10 9.06 -8.47
CA GLN A 76 -6.19 8.13 -9.15
C GLN A 76 -4.77 8.23 -8.57
N SER A 77 -4.22 7.12 -8.07
CA SER A 77 -2.80 7.03 -7.71
C SER A 77 -2.33 8.13 -6.75
N GLY A 78 -3.11 8.40 -5.69
CA GLY A 78 -2.78 9.38 -4.65
C GLY A 78 -3.83 9.44 -3.54
N SER A 79 -3.51 10.13 -2.45
CA SER A 79 -4.40 10.39 -1.30
C SER A 79 -3.97 11.67 -0.58
N ALA A 80 -4.82 12.23 0.28
CA ALA A 80 -4.43 13.25 1.25
C ALA A 80 -3.50 12.71 2.37
N LEU A 81 -3.46 11.39 2.58
CA LEU A 81 -2.73 10.73 3.68
C LEU A 81 -1.25 10.43 3.37
N SER A 82 -0.82 10.50 2.11
CA SER A 82 0.56 10.20 1.70
C SER A 82 1.54 11.29 2.16
N SER A 83 2.77 10.95 2.60
CA SER A 83 3.77 11.87 3.19
C SER A 83 4.10 13.17 2.41
N TRP A 84 3.87 13.17 1.10
CA TRP A 84 4.07 14.27 0.17
C TRP A 84 2.83 15.11 -0.15
N ALA A 85 1.65 14.77 0.40
CA ALA A 85 0.39 15.46 0.14
C ALA A 85 0.23 16.76 0.96
N VAL A 86 0.79 16.80 2.18
CA VAL A 86 0.72 17.93 3.11
C VAL A 86 2.13 18.36 3.54
N ASN A 87 2.33 19.66 3.68
CA ASN A 87 3.55 20.28 4.19
C ASN A 87 3.39 20.61 5.68
N TYR A 88 3.98 19.79 6.54
CA TYR A 88 4.00 20.00 8.00
C TYR A 88 5.11 20.99 8.46
N GLN A 89 5.94 21.53 7.55
CA GLN A 89 7.03 22.46 7.89
C GLN A 89 7.04 23.74 7.02
N PRO A 90 5.91 24.44 6.79
CA PRO A 90 5.86 25.58 5.86
C PRO A 90 6.77 26.74 6.28
N VAL A 91 6.83 27.04 7.58
CA VAL A 91 7.65 28.14 8.14
C VAL A 91 9.14 27.99 7.77
N LYS A 92 9.64 26.76 7.76
CA LYS A 92 11.04 26.40 7.43
C LYS A 92 11.36 26.73 5.97
N TYR A 93 10.54 26.23 5.03
CA TYR A 93 10.77 26.41 3.60
C TYR A 93 10.50 27.84 3.14
N THR A 94 9.49 28.51 3.70
CA THR A 94 9.22 29.93 3.46
C THR A 94 10.37 30.83 3.94
N ARG A 95 10.95 30.57 5.12
CA ARG A 95 12.13 31.32 5.58
C ARG A 95 13.37 31.05 4.75
N LEU A 96 13.61 29.80 4.33
CA LEU A 96 14.75 29.47 3.45
C LEU A 96 14.63 30.16 2.07
N LEU A 97 13.42 30.24 1.51
CA LEU A 97 13.15 31.01 0.30
C LEU A 97 13.38 32.51 0.52
N ALA A 98 12.86 33.07 1.63
CA ALA A 98 13.06 34.47 1.98
C ALA A 98 14.55 34.81 2.17
N GLU A 99 15.35 33.92 2.74
CA GLU A 99 16.81 34.06 2.83
C GLU A 99 17.47 34.11 1.45
N LYS A 100 17.18 33.14 0.56
CA LYS A 100 17.77 33.10 -0.79
C LYS A 100 17.47 34.33 -1.63
N VAL A 101 16.32 34.98 -1.45
CA VAL A 101 15.96 36.23 -2.17
C VAL A 101 16.24 37.51 -1.39
N GLY A 102 16.85 37.46 -0.19
CA GLY A 102 17.19 38.65 0.59
C GLY A 102 15.99 39.36 1.25
N CYS A 103 14.92 38.62 1.53
CA CYS A 103 13.74 39.04 2.29
C CYS A 103 13.69 38.46 3.72
N ASN A 104 14.80 37.98 4.27
CA ASN A 104 14.88 37.43 5.63
C ASN A 104 14.79 38.54 6.69
N VAL A 105 13.56 38.85 7.09
CA VAL A 105 13.21 39.75 8.19
C VAL A 105 12.40 38.99 9.25
N LEU A 106 12.44 39.46 10.50
CA LEU A 106 11.85 38.72 11.63
C LEU A 106 10.32 38.79 11.66
N ASP A 107 9.73 39.89 11.21
CA ASP A 107 8.27 40.03 11.08
C ASP A 107 7.77 39.35 9.81
N THR A 108 6.74 38.52 9.93
CA THR A 108 6.20 37.71 8.84
C THR A 108 5.38 38.52 7.83
N SER A 109 4.81 39.65 8.24
CA SER A 109 4.09 40.57 7.34
C SER A 109 5.09 41.34 6.46
N ASP A 110 6.14 41.92 7.05
CA ASP A 110 7.22 42.58 6.30
C ASP A 110 7.94 41.59 5.37
N MET A 111 8.12 40.33 5.79
CA MET A 111 8.70 39.27 4.95
C MET A 111 7.80 38.98 3.73
N VAL A 112 6.49 38.81 3.94
CA VAL A 112 5.52 38.57 2.85
C VAL A 112 5.43 39.78 1.91
N ASP A 113 5.45 41.01 2.44
CA ASP A 113 5.45 42.23 1.63
C ASP A 113 6.80 42.52 0.95
N CYS A 114 7.92 41.94 1.41
CA CYS A 114 9.16 41.88 0.66
C CYS A 114 9.06 40.86 -0.49
N LEU A 115 8.58 39.65 -0.21
CA LEU A 115 8.39 38.58 -1.20
C LEU A 115 7.43 39.01 -2.33
N ARG A 116 6.35 39.72 -2.03
CA ARG A 116 5.41 40.31 -3.01
C ARG A 116 6.06 41.34 -3.96
N LYS A 117 7.22 41.90 -3.63
CA LYS A 117 7.97 42.85 -4.46
C LYS A 117 9.02 42.16 -5.35
N LYS A 118 9.25 40.86 -5.18
CA LYS A 118 10.13 40.05 -6.02
C LYS A 118 9.44 39.63 -7.31
N SER A 119 10.22 39.32 -8.35
CA SER A 119 9.65 38.74 -9.56
C SER A 119 9.24 37.28 -9.32
N SER A 120 8.15 36.82 -9.95
CA SER A 120 7.74 35.41 -9.85
C SER A 120 8.82 34.44 -10.31
N ARG A 121 9.60 34.83 -11.32
CA ARG A 121 10.78 34.11 -11.80
C ARG A 121 11.85 33.96 -10.70
N GLU A 122 12.24 35.07 -10.07
CA GLU A 122 13.23 35.09 -8.98
C GLU A 122 12.82 34.23 -7.78
N LEU A 123 11.52 34.09 -7.51
CA LEU A 123 10.99 33.20 -6.47
C LEU A 123 10.98 31.72 -6.88
N VAL A 124 10.64 31.41 -8.14
CA VAL A 124 10.47 30.04 -8.65
C VAL A 124 11.81 29.39 -9.04
N GLU A 125 12.81 30.17 -9.47
CA GLU A 125 14.15 29.65 -9.80
C GLU A 125 15.02 29.33 -8.57
N GLN A 126 14.47 29.45 -7.35
CA GLN A 126 15.19 29.07 -6.13
C GLN A 126 15.12 27.57 -5.86
N ASP A 127 16.30 26.95 -5.80
CA ASP A 127 16.47 25.57 -5.36
C ASP A 127 16.09 25.42 -3.86
N ILE A 128 14.89 24.92 -3.58
CA ILE A 128 14.39 24.69 -2.20
C ILE A 128 14.09 23.19 -2.05
N GLN A 129 15.10 22.43 -1.66
CA GLN A 129 14.98 20.98 -1.45
C GLN A 129 14.23 20.66 -0.14
N PRO A 130 13.15 19.86 -0.19
CA PRO A 130 12.50 19.33 1.01
C PRO A 130 13.31 18.19 1.64
N ALA A 131 12.84 17.69 2.79
CA ALA A 131 13.20 16.33 3.21
C ALA A 131 12.74 15.31 2.14
N ARG A 132 13.49 14.22 1.97
CA ARG A 132 13.18 13.18 0.99
C ARG A 132 11.77 12.63 1.25
N TYR A 133 11.00 12.40 0.18
CA TYR A 133 9.58 11.98 0.22
C TYR A 133 8.58 12.96 0.87
N HIS A 134 8.97 14.21 1.09
CA HIS A 134 8.10 15.30 1.58
C HIS A 134 8.05 16.47 0.58
N VAL A 135 7.15 17.43 0.79
CA VAL A 135 6.96 18.59 -0.10
C VAL A 135 7.34 19.92 0.57
N ALA A 136 8.08 20.79 -0.14
CA ALA A 136 8.52 22.09 0.38
C ALA A 136 7.43 23.18 0.32
N PHE A 137 6.62 23.16 -0.75
CA PHE A 137 5.52 24.08 -1.00
C PHE A 137 4.31 23.31 -1.55
N GLY A 138 3.51 22.75 -0.64
CA GLY A 138 2.25 22.06 -0.92
C GLY A 138 1.15 22.52 0.04
N PRO A 139 -0.02 21.86 0.03
CA PRO A 139 -1.10 22.07 1.00
C PRO A 139 -0.61 22.08 2.45
N VAL A 140 -1.26 22.88 3.30
CA VAL A 140 -0.93 23.02 4.73
C VAL A 140 -2.21 22.90 5.56
N ILE A 141 -2.08 22.43 6.81
CA ILE A 141 -3.15 22.55 7.80
C ILE A 141 -3.16 24.02 8.26
N ASP A 142 -4.21 24.77 7.89
CA ASP A 142 -4.32 26.21 8.15
C ASP A 142 -5.46 26.58 9.11
N GLY A 143 -6.23 25.59 9.57
CA GLY A 143 -7.39 25.78 10.43
C GLY A 143 -8.60 26.41 9.72
N ASP A 144 -8.61 26.40 8.38
CA ASP A 144 -9.59 27.11 7.56
C ASP A 144 -9.94 26.31 6.29
N VAL A 145 -9.04 26.27 5.29
CA VAL A 145 -9.22 25.46 4.09
C VAL A 145 -9.03 23.98 4.41
N ILE A 146 -8.04 23.66 5.24
CA ILE A 146 -7.78 22.32 5.80
C ILE A 146 -7.82 22.49 7.33
N PRO A 147 -8.94 22.14 8.00
CA PRO A 147 -9.16 22.47 9.42
C PRO A 147 -8.22 21.78 10.41
N ASP A 148 -7.88 20.51 10.15
CA ASP A 148 -7.04 19.65 10.98
C ASP A 148 -6.29 18.65 10.07
N ASP A 149 -5.56 17.69 10.63
CA ASP A 149 -4.88 16.65 9.85
C ASP A 149 -5.86 15.82 9.00
N PRO A 150 -5.56 15.52 7.72
CA PRO A 150 -6.44 14.71 6.86
C PRO A 150 -6.81 13.34 7.42
N GLU A 151 -5.95 12.67 8.21
CA GLU A 151 -6.29 11.40 8.86
C GLU A 151 -7.40 11.63 9.91
N ILE A 152 -7.22 12.64 10.77
CA ILE A 152 -8.19 13.03 11.80
C ILE A 152 -9.53 13.44 11.17
N LEU A 153 -9.51 14.20 10.07
CA LEU A 153 -10.73 14.61 9.36
C LEU A 153 -11.47 13.41 8.74
N MET A 154 -10.75 12.40 8.22
CA MET A 154 -11.36 11.16 7.72
C MET A 154 -11.86 10.25 8.87
N GLU A 155 -11.17 10.21 10.02
CA GLU A 155 -11.63 9.46 11.20
C GLU A 155 -12.85 10.08 11.89
N GLN A 156 -13.02 11.40 11.82
CA GLN A 156 -14.22 12.08 12.32
C GLN A 156 -15.41 11.89 11.37
N GLY A 157 -15.16 11.88 10.05
CA GLY A 157 -16.13 11.52 9.03
C GLY A 157 -17.06 12.66 8.57
N GLU A 158 -16.96 13.87 9.14
CA GLU A 158 -17.92 14.97 8.92
C GLU A 158 -18.09 15.38 7.44
N PHE A 159 -17.06 15.19 6.61
CA PHE A 159 -17.05 15.59 5.19
C PHE A 159 -17.20 14.42 4.20
N LEU A 160 -17.35 13.17 4.67
CA LEU A 160 -17.26 11.97 3.83
C LEU A 160 -18.60 11.56 3.18
N ASN A 161 -19.21 12.46 2.41
CA ASN A 161 -20.51 12.25 1.74
C ASN A 161 -20.43 12.51 0.22
N TYR A 162 -19.59 11.74 -0.47
CA TYR A 162 -19.37 11.83 -1.93
C TYR A 162 -19.43 10.42 -2.55
N ASP A 163 -19.92 10.28 -3.79
CA ASP A 163 -19.60 9.07 -4.56
C ASP A 163 -18.08 9.08 -4.83
N ILE A 164 -17.33 8.02 -4.52
CA ILE A 164 -15.88 7.97 -4.78
C ILE A 164 -15.45 6.73 -5.57
N MET A 165 -14.67 6.96 -6.61
CA MET A 165 -13.85 5.95 -7.27
C MET A 165 -12.39 6.24 -6.94
N LEU A 166 -11.61 5.24 -6.54
CA LEU A 166 -10.18 5.39 -6.29
C LEU A 166 -9.39 4.13 -6.63
N GLY A 167 -8.08 4.26 -6.76
CA GLY A 167 -7.24 3.11 -7.10
C GLY A 167 -5.81 3.49 -7.45
N VAL A 168 -5.02 2.47 -7.72
CA VAL A 168 -3.55 2.57 -7.87
C VAL A 168 -3.04 1.70 -9.02
N ASN A 169 -1.86 2.02 -9.53
CA ASN A 169 -1.11 1.21 -10.49
C ASN A 169 -0.35 0.07 -9.78
N GLN A 170 -0.03 -0.99 -10.51
CA GLN A 170 0.66 -2.18 -9.98
C GLN A 170 2.08 -1.89 -9.42
N GLY A 171 2.80 -0.91 -9.99
CA GLY A 171 4.20 -0.62 -9.72
C GLY A 171 4.52 0.87 -9.73
N GLU A 172 3.67 1.68 -9.08
CA GLU A 172 3.82 3.14 -8.94
C GLU A 172 5.27 3.57 -8.66
N GLY A 173 5.94 2.85 -7.75
CA GLY A 173 7.29 3.12 -7.25
C GLY A 173 8.45 2.83 -8.22
N LEU A 174 8.22 2.71 -9.53
CA LEU A 174 9.28 2.46 -10.53
C LEU A 174 10.50 3.38 -10.38
N ARG A 175 10.29 4.68 -10.09
CA ARG A 175 11.35 5.68 -9.93
C ARG A 175 12.20 5.51 -8.67
N PHE A 176 11.75 4.75 -7.67
CA PHE A 176 12.51 4.51 -6.43
C PHE A 176 13.72 3.62 -6.66
N VAL A 177 13.63 2.65 -7.60
CA VAL A 177 14.71 1.69 -7.86
C VAL A 177 15.63 2.08 -9.02
N GLU A 178 15.29 3.12 -9.79
CA GLU A 178 15.97 3.47 -11.06
C GLU A 178 17.48 3.68 -10.93
N ASN A 179 17.96 4.18 -9.78
CA ASN A 179 19.38 4.43 -9.52
C ASN A 179 20.13 3.23 -8.88
N VAL A 180 19.44 2.13 -8.57
CA VAL A 180 20.00 0.92 -7.93
C VAL A 180 19.78 -0.37 -8.74
N VAL A 181 19.20 -0.25 -9.93
CA VAL A 181 19.06 -1.36 -10.88
C VAL A 181 20.34 -1.52 -11.71
N ASP A 182 20.85 -2.75 -11.77
CA ASP A 182 22.05 -3.10 -12.54
C ASP A 182 21.73 -3.41 -14.02
N SER A 183 22.78 -3.66 -14.82
CA SER A 183 22.66 -3.94 -16.26
C SER A 183 22.05 -5.30 -16.62
N GLU A 184 21.82 -6.17 -15.64
CA GLU A 184 21.10 -7.44 -15.79
C GLU A 184 19.66 -7.32 -15.25
N ASP A 185 19.17 -6.09 -15.09
CA ASP A 185 17.89 -5.71 -14.47
C ASP A 185 17.76 -6.17 -13.00
N GLY A 186 18.87 -6.48 -12.32
CA GLY A 186 18.89 -6.88 -10.91
C GLY A 186 18.94 -5.71 -9.93
N VAL A 187 18.83 -6.02 -8.62
CA VAL A 187 19.24 -5.14 -7.51
C VAL A 187 20.09 -5.98 -6.55
N SER A 188 21.23 -5.47 -6.09
CA SER A 188 22.12 -6.22 -5.18
C SER A 188 21.55 -6.32 -3.75
N GLY A 189 22.09 -7.23 -2.93
CA GLY A 189 21.68 -7.33 -1.52
C GLY A 189 22.04 -6.08 -0.72
N ASN A 190 23.20 -5.47 -1.01
CA ASN A 190 23.65 -4.24 -0.35
C ASN A 190 22.78 -3.05 -0.72
N ASP A 191 22.39 -2.94 -2.00
CA ASP A 191 21.58 -1.83 -2.49
C ASP A 191 20.12 -1.93 -2.03
N PHE A 192 19.60 -3.16 -1.89
CA PHE A 192 18.32 -3.42 -1.21
C PHE A 192 18.38 -2.95 0.25
N ASP A 193 19.37 -3.42 1.03
CA ASP A 193 19.53 -3.04 2.44
C ASP A 193 19.73 -1.53 2.62
N PHE A 194 20.54 -0.90 1.78
CA PHE A 194 20.74 0.55 1.77
C PHE A 194 19.44 1.30 1.44
N SER A 195 18.70 0.88 0.41
CA SER A 195 17.46 1.53 0.00
C SER A 195 16.35 1.41 1.05
N VAL A 196 16.25 0.27 1.75
CA VAL A 196 15.34 0.11 2.90
C VAL A 196 15.78 0.99 4.08
N SER A 197 17.10 1.13 4.31
CA SER A 197 17.64 1.98 5.37
C SER A 197 17.35 3.47 5.13
N ASP A 198 17.71 3.98 3.95
CA ASP A 198 17.43 5.36 3.51
C ASP A 198 15.93 5.69 3.55
N PHE A 199 15.08 4.76 3.11
CA PHE A 199 13.63 4.90 3.15
C PHE A 199 13.12 5.10 4.59
N VAL A 200 13.55 4.25 5.52
CA VAL A 200 13.15 4.35 6.95
C VAL A 200 13.67 5.64 7.56
N ASP A 201 14.94 5.97 7.33
CA ASP A 201 15.58 7.14 7.92
C ASP A 201 15.00 8.45 7.36
N SER A 202 14.52 8.46 6.11
CA SER A 202 13.90 9.62 5.44
C SER A 202 12.47 9.91 5.87
N LEU A 203 11.65 8.87 6.10
CA LEU A 203 10.23 9.02 6.45
C LEU A 203 10.01 9.07 7.96
N TYR A 204 10.68 8.18 8.70
CA TYR A 204 10.49 8.07 10.14
C TYR A 204 11.54 8.83 10.95
N GLY A 205 12.71 9.15 10.37
CA GLY A 205 13.82 9.79 11.10
C GLY A 205 14.54 8.85 12.07
N TYR A 206 15.68 9.30 12.60
CA TYR A 206 16.66 8.48 13.34
C TYR A 206 16.71 8.78 14.86
N PRO A 207 15.83 8.19 15.69
CA PRO A 207 15.99 8.03 17.14
C PRO A 207 16.45 6.60 17.50
N ASP A 208 16.92 6.43 18.73
CA ASP A 208 17.46 5.15 19.23
C ASP A 208 16.42 4.01 19.16
N GLY A 209 16.84 2.87 18.57
CA GLY A 209 16.11 1.59 18.59
C GLY A 209 15.35 1.19 17.31
N LYS A 210 15.27 2.07 16.29
CA LYS A 210 14.55 1.79 15.03
C LYS A 210 15.14 0.69 14.14
N ASP A 211 16.25 0.06 14.54
CA ASP A 211 16.74 -1.18 13.92
C ASP A 211 15.64 -2.25 13.89
N THR A 212 14.79 -2.32 14.93
CA THR A 212 13.62 -3.22 14.96
C THR A 212 12.66 -2.97 13.80
N LEU A 213 12.34 -1.71 13.50
CA LEU A 213 11.48 -1.33 12.38
C LEU A 213 12.15 -1.64 11.04
N ARG A 214 13.42 -1.25 10.89
CA ARG A 214 14.19 -1.44 9.65
C ARG A 214 14.35 -2.91 9.28
N GLU A 215 14.75 -3.75 10.23
CA GLU A 215 14.89 -5.19 10.01
C GLU A 215 13.54 -5.90 9.82
N THR A 216 12.45 -5.41 10.46
CA THR A 216 11.10 -5.93 10.17
C THR A 216 10.65 -5.58 8.74
N ILE A 217 10.94 -4.38 8.24
CA ILE A 217 10.65 -4.00 6.85
C ILE A 217 11.46 -4.87 5.88
N LYS A 218 12.78 -5.04 6.09
CA LYS A 218 13.61 -5.97 5.30
C LYS A 218 13.02 -7.39 5.29
N PHE A 219 12.64 -7.91 6.46
CA PHE A 219 12.03 -9.23 6.59
C PHE A 219 10.72 -9.36 5.80
N MET A 220 9.84 -8.35 5.90
CA MET A 220 8.54 -8.36 5.22
C MET A 220 8.65 -8.15 3.70
N TYR A 221 9.73 -7.58 3.19
CA TYR A 221 9.98 -7.37 1.74
C TYR A 221 11.08 -8.27 1.16
N THR A 222 11.48 -9.32 1.87
CA THR A 222 12.29 -10.42 1.33
C THR A 222 11.38 -11.55 0.85
N ASP A 223 11.52 -12.01 -0.41
CA ASP A 223 10.91 -13.29 -0.82
C ASP A 223 11.75 -14.43 -0.23
N TRP A 224 11.34 -14.96 0.92
CA TRP A 224 12.05 -16.04 1.60
C TRP A 224 12.06 -17.37 0.83
N ALA A 225 11.26 -17.52 -0.24
CA ALA A 225 11.29 -18.66 -1.14
C ALA A 225 12.24 -18.46 -2.35
N ASP A 226 12.77 -17.25 -2.57
CA ASP A 226 13.65 -16.88 -3.71
C ASP A 226 14.66 -15.78 -3.33
N ARG A 227 15.15 -15.80 -2.08
CA ARG A 227 15.86 -14.70 -1.38
C ARG A 227 17.01 -14.08 -2.18
N ASP A 228 17.78 -14.92 -2.87
CA ASP A 228 19.05 -14.51 -3.47
C ASP A 228 18.88 -13.91 -4.88
N ASN A 229 17.67 -14.00 -5.46
CA ASN A 229 17.35 -13.53 -6.81
C ASN A 229 17.33 -11.98 -6.93
N PRO A 230 18.21 -11.37 -7.76
CA PRO A 230 18.26 -9.92 -7.96
C PRO A 230 16.97 -9.32 -8.55
N GLU A 231 16.30 -9.99 -9.49
CA GLU A 231 15.02 -9.52 -10.04
C GLU A 231 13.94 -9.47 -8.94
N THR A 232 13.92 -10.47 -8.06
CA THR A 232 12.91 -10.58 -7.00
C THR A 232 13.13 -9.49 -5.94
N ARG A 233 14.39 -9.19 -5.58
CA ARG A 233 14.72 -8.00 -4.75
C ARG A 233 14.30 -6.68 -5.41
N ARG A 234 14.51 -6.51 -6.73
CA ARG A 234 14.01 -5.33 -7.45
C ARG A 234 12.50 -5.19 -7.34
N LYS A 235 11.76 -6.28 -7.59
CA LYS A 235 10.29 -6.32 -7.52
C LYS A 235 9.78 -6.00 -6.11
N THR A 236 10.39 -6.55 -5.07
CA THR A 236 9.97 -6.25 -3.69
C THR A 236 10.35 -4.84 -3.25
N LEU A 237 11.42 -4.25 -3.78
CA LEU A 237 11.82 -2.87 -3.51
C LEU A 237 10.89 -1.85 -4.19
N VAL A 238 10.47 -2.09 -5.44
CA VAL A 238 9.38 -1.33 -6.10
C VAL A 238 8.08 -1.47 -5.30
N ALA A 239 7.76 -2.69 -4.88
CA ALA A 239 6.56 -2.97 -4.09
C ALA A 239 6.55 -2.24 -2.75
N LEU A 240 7.67 -2.19 -2.01
CA LEU A 240 7.80 -1.48 -0.73
C LEU A 240 7.39 -0.02 -0.85
N PHE A 241 7.92 0.68 -1.85
CA PHE A 241 7.65 2.10 -2.05
C PHE A 241 6.23 2.34 -2.63
N THR A 242 5.77 1.43 -3.49
CA THR A 242 4.38 1.42 -4.00
C THR A 242 3.38 1.24 -2.85
N ASP A 243 3.63 0.29 -1.96
CA ASP A 243 2.76 -0.08 -0.85
C ASP A 243 2.60 1.05 0.16
N HIS A 244 3.70 1.73 0.53
CA HIS A 244 3.69 2.81 1.52
C HIS A 244 3.17 4.15 0.95
N GLN A 245 3.64 4.58 -0.22
CA GLN A 245 3.30 5.92 -0.72
C GLN A 245 1.91 6.00 -1.38
N TRP A 246 1.38 4.87 -1.88
CA TRP A 246 0.12 4.82 -2.64
C TRP A 246 -0.89 3.80 -2.13
N VAL A 247 -0.53 2.51 -2.01
CA VAL A 247 -1.52 1.44 -1.78
C VAL A 247 -2.19 1.58 -0.43
N GLU A 248 -1.42 1.66 0.65
CA GLU A 248 -1.98 1.78 1.99
C GLU A 248 -2.76 3.10 2.18
N PRO A 249 -2.24 4.29 1.81
CA PRO A 249 -3.01 5.53 1.87
C PRO A 249 -4.33 5.47 1.09
N SER A 250 -4.34 4.84 -0.09
CA SER A 250 -5.56 4.68 -0.89
C SER A 250 -6.55 3.68 -0.27
N VAL A 251 -6.08 2.59 0.34
CA VAL A 251 -6.95 1.62 1.01
C VAL A 251 -7.49 2.15 2.34
N VAL A 252 -6.72 2.93 3.10
CA VAL A 252 -7.22 3.66 4.29
C VAL A 252 -8.29 4.67 3.89
N THR A 253 -8.05 5.45 2.82
CA THR A 253 -9.04 6.37 2.24
C THR A 253 -10.32 5.62 1.85
N ALA A 254 -10.21 4.46 1.19
CA ALA A 254 -11.34 3.63 0.79
C ALA A 254 -12.13 3.05 1.98
N ASP A 255 -11.42 2.54 3.00
CA ASP A 255 -12.01 2.01 4.23
C ASP A 255 -12.81 3.08 4.97
N LEU A 256 -12.26 4.29 5.11
CA LEU A 256 -12.91 5.38 5.86
C LEU A 256 -14.14 5.90 5.11
N HIS A 257 -14.03 6.24 3.82
CA HIS A 257 -15.20 6.65 3.02
C HIS A 257 -16.31 5.59 3.03
N ALA A 258 -15.98 4.32 2.81
CA ALA A 258 -16.97 3.25 2.81
C ALA A 258 -17.58 2.99 4.20
N ARG A 259 -16.81 3.14 5.29
CA ARG A 259 -17.31 3.06 6.68
C ARG A 259 -18.36 4.13 6.98
N TYR A 260 -18.18 5.35 6.47
CA TYR A 260 -19.13 6.46 6.61
C TYR A 260 -20.26 6.44 5.56
N GLY A 261 -20.34 5.39 4.74
CA GLY A 261 -21.45 5.16 3.81
C GLY A 261 -21.33 5.80 2.43
N SER A 262 -20.21 6.47 2.12
CA SER A 262 -19.92 6.94 0.76
C SER A 262 -19.91 5.77 -0.23
N PRO A 263 -20.60 5.86 -1.39
CA PRO A 263 -20.52 4.86 -2.45
C PRO A 263 -19.11 4.75 -3.06
N THR A 264 -18.32 3.81 -2.52
CA THR A 264 -16.91 3.65 -2.83
C THR A 264 -16.68 2.54 -3.88
N TYR A 265 -15.76 2.76 -4.82
CA TYR A 265 -15.33 1.77 -5.82
C TYR A 265 -13.80 1.77 -5.95
N PHE A 266 -13.15 0.66 -5.63
CA PHE A 266 -11.69 0.52 -5.72
C PHE A 266 -11.26 -0.15 -7.03
N TYR A 267 -10.13 0.29 -7.62
CA TYR A 267 -9.45 -0.41 -8.72
C TYR A 267 -7.96 -0.62 -8.46
N ALA A 268 -7.40 -1.60 -9.16
CA ALA A 268 -5.96 -1.73 -9.32
C ALA A 268 -5.61 -1.91 -10.81
N PHE A 269 -4.67 -1.11 -11.32
CA PHE A 269 -4.37 -0.98 -12.76
C PHE A 269 -3.10 -1.78 -13.11
N TYR A 270 -3.30 -2.83 -13.91
CA TYR A 270 -2.36 -3.92 -14.22
C TYR A 270 -2.09 -3.98 -15.74
N HIS A 271 -1.88 -2.81 -16.35
CA HIS A 271 -1.58 -2.68 -17.78
C HIS A 271 -0.88 -1.35 -18.08
N HIS A 272 -0.01 -1.32 -19.08
CA HIS A 272 0.59 -0.10 -19.61
C HIS A 272 0.95 -0.28 -21.08
N CYS A 273 1.26 0.81 -21.76
CA CYS A 273 1.67 0.81 -23.16
C CYS A 273 3.18 0.55 -23.30
N GLN A 274 3.60 0.00 -24.44
CA GLN A 274 5.01 -0.21 -24.73
C GLN A 274 5.67 1.12 -25.16
N SER A 275 6.76 1.49 -24.47
CA SER A 275 7.56 2.68 -24.73
C SER A 275 9.04 2.36 -24.58
N LEU A 276 9.87 2.94 -25.45
CA LEU A 276 11.33 2.85 -25.36
C LEU A 276 11.91 3.65 -24.17
N MET A 277 11.09 4.47 -23.50
CA MET A 277 11.46 5.24 -22.31
C MET A 277 11.17 4.49 -20.99
N LYS A 278 10.74 3.23 -21.03
CA LYS A 278 10.48 2.39 -19.85
C LYS A 278 11.23 1.06 -19.96
N PRO A 279 11.81 0.54 -18.85
CA PRO A 279 12.45 -0.77 -18.86
C PRO A 279 11.48 -1.89 -19.25
N ALA A 280 11.93 -2.88 -20.02
CA ALA A 280 11.07 -3.94 -20.55
C ALA A 280 10.46 -4.87 -19.46
N TRP A 281 10.93 -4.74 -18.22
CA TRP A 281 10.43 -5.45 -17.04
C TRP A 281 9.46 -4.65 -16.18
N SER A 282 9.27 -3.35 -16.42
CA SER A 282 8.41 -2.52 -15.56
C SER A 282 6.96 -2.94 -15.70
N ASP A 283 6.28 -3.12 -14.58
CA ASP A 283 4.82 -3.16 -14.54
C ASP A 283 4.22 -1.75 -14.74
N ALA A 284 2.89 -1.62 -14.65
CA ALA A 284 2.21 -0.32 -14.74
C ALA A 284 2.70 0.63 -13.63
N ALA A 285 3.34 1.73 -14.03
CA ALA A 285 3.99 2.69 -13.14
C ALA A 285 3.19 3.99 -13.02
N HIS A 286 3.66 4.93 -12.20
CA HIS A 286 2.91 6.14 -11.89
C HIS A 286 2.50 6.95 -13.13
N GLY A 287 1.19 7.17 -13.27
CA GLY A 287 0.56 7.87 -14.39
C GLY A 287 0.28 7.02 -15.65
N ASP A 288 0.56 5.70 -15.65
CA ASP A 288 0.27 4.85 -16.82
C ASP A 288 -1.23 4.69 -17.10
N GLU A 289 -2.12 4.99 -16.16
CA GLU A 289 -3.57 4.97 -16.37
C GLU A 289 -4.07 6.19 -17.17
N VAL A 290 -3.35 7.32 -17.10
CA VAL A 290 -3.75 8.61 -17.67
C VAL A 290 -4.03 8.56 -19.19
N PRO A 291 -3.19 7.94 -20.05
CA PRO A 291 -3.47 7.86 -21.49
C PRO A 291 -4.77 7.12 -21.80
N TYR A 292 -5.14 6.12 -21.00
CA TYR A 292 -6.35 5.32 -21.18
C TYR A 292 -7.61 6.07 -20.76
N VAL A 293 -7.52 6.85 -19.67
CA VAL A 293 -8.60 7.75 -19.20
C VAL A 293 -8.89 8.87 -20.20
N PHE A 294 -7.86 9.43 -20.86
CA PHE A 294 -8.01 10.52 -21.83
C PHE A 294 -8.17 10.08 -23.30
N GLY A 295 -8.39 8.78 -23.57
CA GLY A 295 -8.70 8.31 -24.92
C GLY A 295 -7.52 8.26 -25.90
N ILE A 296 -6.28 8.50 -25.43
CA ILE A 296 -5.09 8.67 -26.29
C ILE A 296 -4.85 7.48 -27.23
N PRO A 297 -5.02 6.19 -26.82
CA PRO A 297 -4.91 5.06 -27.74
C PRO A 297 -5.81 5.14 -28.99
N MET A 298 -6.94 5.88 -28.94
CA MET A 298 -7.86 6.02 -30.08
C MET A 298 -7.35 6.99 -31.16
N ILE A 299 -6.50 7.95 -30.79
CA ILE A 299 -5.86 8.88 -31.75
C ILE A 299 -4.45 8.40 -32.15
N GLY A 300 -3.83 7.55 -31.33
CA GLY A 300 -2.49 6.99 -31.57
C GLY A 300 -1.39 7.67 -30.74
N PRO A 301 -0.11 7.45 -31.08
CA PRO A 301 1.01 8.09 -30.41
C PRO A 301 0.96 9.62 -30.55
N THR A 302 1.40 10.34 -29.54
CA THR A 302 1.47 11.82 -29.52
C THR A 302 2.81 12.29 -28.95
N ASP A 303 3.17 13.56 -29.14
CA ASP A 303 4.43 14.11 -28.59
C ASP A 303 4.52 14.01 -27.06
N LEU A 304 3.37 14.11 -26.37
CA LEU A 304 3.26 13.95 -24.91
C LEU A 304 3.24 12.47 -24.47
N PHE A 305 2.65 11.60 -25.30
CA PHE A 305 2.55 10.16 -25.04
C PHE A 305 3.09 9.36 -26.25
N PRO A 306 4.43 9.25 -26.41
CA PRO A 306 5.08 8.55 -27.52
C PRO A 306 5.07 7.01 -27.34
N CYS A 307 3.91 6.47 -26.93
CA CYS A 307 3.69 5.05 -26.70
C CYS A 307 3.17 4.36 -27.97
N ASN A 308 3.64 3.13 -28.24
CA ASN A 308 3.16 2.35 -29.36
C ASN A 308 1.86 1.60 -28.98
N PHE A 309 0.72 2.29 -29.06
CA PHE A 309 -0.58 1.75 -28.65
C PHE A 309 -1.07 0.63 -29.58
N SER A 310 -1.33 -0.55 -29.00
CA SER A 310 -1.89 -1.70 -29.70
C SER A 310 -3.42 -1.66 -29.74
N LYS A 311 -4.03 -2.54 -30.54
CA LYS A 311 -5.50 -2.74 -30.54
C LYS A 311 -6.08 -3.21 -29.21
N ASN A 312 -5.26 -3.73 -28.28
CA ASN A 312 -5.72 -4.00 -26.91
C ASN A 312 -5.80 -2.71 -26.07
N ASP A 313 -4.94 -1.73 -26.34
CA ASP A 313 -4.92 -0.44 -25.64
C ASP A 313 -6.12 0.42 -26.03
N VAL A 314 -6.51 0.40 -27.30
CA VAL A 314 -7.75 1.02 -27.80
C VAL A 314 -8.98 0.44 -27.09
N MET A 315 -9.04 -0.89 -26.96
CA MET A 315 -10.11 -1.59 -26.23
C MET A 315 -10.12 -1.22 -24.75
N LEU A 316 -8.96 -1.23 -24.08
CA LEU A 316 -8.87 -0.90 -22.66
C LEU A 316 -9.23 0.57 -22.38
N SER A 317 -8.81 1.49 -23.25
CA SER A 317 -9.19 2.92 -23.12
C SER A 317 -10.69 3.15 -23.31
N ALA A 318 -11.33 2.44 -24.25
CA ALA A 318 -12.79 2.47 -24.39
C ALA A 318 -13.51 1.97 -23.11
N VAL A 319 -12.99 0.89 -22.50
CA VAL A 319 -13.50 0.33 -21.23
C VAL A 319 -13.36 1.33 -20.08
N VAL A 320 -12.16 1.89 -19.90
CA VAL A 320 -11.83 2.84 -18.83
C VAL A 320 -12.69 4.10 -18.95
N MET A 321 -12.75 4.72 -20.14
CA MET A 321 -13.64 5.87 -20.37
C MET A 321 -15.12 5.53 -20.16
N THR A 322 -15.55 4.30 -20.46
CA THR A 322 -16.92 3.86 -20.19
C THR A 322 -17.19 3.84 -18.68
N TYR A 323 -16.34 3.20 -17.86
CA TYR A 323 -16.49 3.18 -16.40
C TYR A 323 -16.39 4.58 -15.78
N TRP A 324 -15.37 5.38 -16.13
CA TRP A 324 -15.17 6.74 -15.60
C TRP A 324 -16.35 7.66 -15.94
N THR A 325 -16.81 7.67 -17.19
CA THR A 325 -17.94 8.54 -17.57
C THR A 325 -19.28 8.01 -17.05
N ASN A 326 -19.47 6.71 -16.87
CA ASN A 326 -20.64 6.13 -16.21
C ASN A 326 -20.74 6.57 -14.75
N PHE A 327 -19.64 6.45 -14.01
CA PHE A 327 -19.53 6.96 -12.66
C PHE A 327 -19.83 8.46 -12.60
N ALA A 328 -19.25 9.28 -13.48
CA ALA A 328 -19.56 10.71 -13.54
C ALA A 328 -21.06 10.99 -13.80
N LYS A 329 -21.70 10.22 -14.69
CA LYS A 329 -23.14 10.34 -15.02
C LYS A 329 -24.06 9.97 -13.83
N THR A 330 -23.72 8.96 -13.02
CA THR A 330 -24.69 8.28 -12.13
C THR A 330 -24.22 7.93 -10.71
N GLY A 331 -22.92 7.93 -10.41
CA GLY A 331 -22.35 7.37 -9.17
C GLY A 331 -22.09 5.86 -9.23
N ASP A 332 -22.39 5.21 -10.36
CA ASP A 332 -22.17 3.78 -10.58
C ASP A 332 -21.39 3.58 -11.89
N PRO A 333 -20.14 3.05 -11.86
CA PRO A 333 -19.35 2.84 -13.07
C PRO A 333 -20.02 1.85 -14.04
N ASN A 334 -20.96 1.04 -13.57
CA ASN A 334 -21.69 0.08 -14.41
C ASN A 334 -22.88 0.72 -15.17
N LYS A 335 -23.22 2.00 -14.94
CA LYS A 335 -24.44 2.63 -15.49
C LYS A 335 -24.22 4.04 -16.07
N PRO A 336 -24.90 4.40 -17.18
CA PRO A 336 -25.94 3.65 -17.89
C PRO A 336 -25.42 2.84 -19.09
N VAL A 337 -24.13 2.94 -19.45
CA VAL A 337 -23.60 2.31 -20.67
C VAL A 337 -22.96 0.96 -20.34
N PRO A 338 -23.48 -0.17 -20.82
CA PRO A 338 -22.85 -1.48 -20.64
C PRO A 338 -21.56 -1.63 -21.47
N GLN A 339 -20.70 -2.54 -21.04
CA GLN A 339 -19.35 -2.80 -21.59
C GLN A 339 -19.37 -3.62 -22.90
N ASP A 340 -20.32 -3.38 -23.82
CA ASP A 340 -20.45 -4.16 -25.05
C ASP A 340 -19.30 -3.91 -26.06
N THR A 341 -18.86 -4.94 -26.78
CA THR A 341 -18.01 -4.82 -27.96
C THR A 341 -18.68 -3.96 -29.04
N LYS A 342 -18.04 -2.83 -29.35
CA LYS A 342 -18.44 -1.88 -30.42
C LYS A 342 -17.21 -1.54 -31.28
N PHE A 343 -17.40 -1.14 -32.53
CA PHE A 343 -16.31 -0.88 -33.49
C PHE A 343 -15.14 -0.06 -32.94
N ILE A 344 -15.42 0.95 -32.11
CA ILE A 344 -14.43 1.82 -31.45
C ILE A 344 -13.35 1.07 -30.65
N HIS A 345 -13.64 -0.13 -30.13
CA HIS A 345 -12.68 -0.93 -29.35
C HIS A 345 -11.59 -1.57 -30.22
N THR A 346 -11.84 -1.79 -31.52
CA THR A 346 -10.99 -2.54 -32.48
C THR A 346 -10.67 -4.02 -32.14
N LYS A 347 -11.11 -4.49 -30.96
CA LYS A 347 -11.05 -5.84 -30.41
C LYS A 347 -12.32 -6.11 -29.61
N ALA A 348 -12.61 -7.39 -29.32
CA ALA A 348 -13.65 -7.76 -28.37
C ALA A 348 -13.34 -7.16 -26.98
N ASN A 349 -14.36 -6.58 -26.35
CA ASN A 349 -14.28 -6.03 -25.00
C ASN A 349 -14.19 -7.19 -24.00
N ARG A 350 -13.14 -7.20 -23.17
CA ARG A 350 -12.90 -8.28 -22.19
C ARG A 350 -13.70 -8.10 -20.89
N PHE A 351 -14.44 -7.01 -20.77
CA PHE A 351 -15.17 -6.61 -19.57
C PHE A 351 -16.71 -6.75 -19.72
N GLU A 352 -17.20 -7.37 -20.81
CA GLU A 352 -18.64 -7.57 -21.07
C GLU A 352 -19.39 -8.20 -19.89
N GLU A 353 -18.78 -9.21 -19.25
CA GLU A 353 -19.34 -9.91 -18.08
C GLU A 353 -18.80 -9.38 -16.74
N VAL A 354 -18.00 -8.30 -16.75
CA VAL A 354 -17.28 -7.79 -15.56
C VAL A 354 -18.00 -6.57 -14.97
N ALA A 355 -18.97 -6.85 -14.09
CA ALA A 355 -19.54 -5.85 -13.21
C ALA A 355 -18.53 -5.42 -12.14
N TRP A 356 -18.33 -4.12 -11.96
CA TRP A 356 -17.49 -3.54 -10.91
C TRP A 356 -18.31 -3.41 -9.63
N SER A 357 -18.09 -4.32 -8.68
CA SER A 357 -18.70 -4.28 -7.34
C SER A 357 -18.30 -3.04 -6.55
N LYS A 358 -19.17 -2.58 -5.65
CA LYS A 358 -18.82 -1.59 -4.64
C LYS A 358 -17.77 -2.14 -3.68
N TYR A 359 -16.85 -1.27 -3.27
CA TYR A 359 -15.92 -1.54 -2.18
C TYR A 359 -16.64 -1.38 -0.84
N ASN A 360 -16.28 -2.21 0.15
CA ASN A 360 -16.63 -2.03 1.55
C ASN A 360 -15.48 -2.59 2.43
N PRO A 361 -15.37 -2.20 3.72
CA PRO A 361 -14.26 -2.63 4.58
C PRO A 361 -14.26 -4.11 4.98
N GLN A 362 -15.31 -4.88 4.67
CA GLN A 362 -15.45 -6.30 5.03
C GLN A 362 -15.04 -7.25 3.89
N ASP A 363 -15.44 -6.94 2.65
CA ASP A 363 -15.14 -7.73 1.46
C ASP A 363 -13.94 -7.17 0.66
N GLN A 364 -13.62 -5.88 0.85
CA GLN A 364 -12.55 -5.12 0.17
C GLN A 364 -12.47 -5.36 -1.35
N LEU A 365 -13.62 -5.42 -2.03
CA LEU A 365 -13.72 -5.74 -3.45
C LEU A 365 -13.17 -4.62 -4.35
N TYR A 366 -12.32 -4.99 -5.31
CA TYR A 366 -11.76 -4.10 -6.31
C TYR A 366 -11.81 -4.68 -7.73
N LEU A 367 -11.82 -3.80 -8.73
CA LEU A 367 -11.65 -4.18 -10.13
C LEU A 367 -10.15 -4.25 -10.49
N HIS A 368 -9.67 -5.43 -10.89
CA HIS A 368 -8.38 -5.58 -11.53
C HIS A 368 -8.50 -5.15 -13.01
N ILE A 369 -8.09 -3.92 -13.32
CA ILE A 369 -8.14 -3.35 -14.67
C ILE A 369 -6.91 -3.79 -15.46
N GLY A 370 -7.12 -4.54 -16.55
CA GLY A 370 -6.05 -4.98 -17.45
C GLY A 370 -6.53 -6.04 -18.43
N LEU A 371 -5.62 -6.72 -19.14
CA LEU A 371 -5.98 -7.67 -20.22
C LEU A 371 -6.60 -9.00 -19.76
N LYS A 372 -6.69 -9.24 -18.45
CA LYS A 372 -7.39 -10.37 -17.81
C LYS A 372 -8.29 -9.82 -16.67
N PRO A 373 -9.34 -9.06 -17.01
CA PRO A 373 -10.12 -8.33 -16.00
C PRO A 373 -10.95 -9.28 -15.15
N ARG A 374 -11.15 -8.89 -13.89
CA ARG A 374 -11.93 -9.62 -12.89
C ARG A 374 -12.09 -8.75 -11.65
N VAL A 375 -13.17 -8.95 -10.89
CA VAL A 375 -13.22 -8.49 -9.50
C VAL A 375 -12.32 -9.40 -8.66
N ARG A 376 -11.63 -8.82 -7.68
CA ARG A 376 -10.87 -9.52 -6.63
C ARG A 376 -11.14 -8.82 -5.29
N ASP A 377 -10.70 -9.43 -4.22
CA ASP A 377 -10.84 -8.98 -2.83
C ASP A 377 -9.45 -8.68 -2.20
N HIS A 378 -9.45 -7.91 -1.11
CA HIS A 378 -8.30 -7.74 -0.21
C HIS A 378 -6.98 -7.34 -0.91
N TYR A 379 -6.99 -6.24 -1.68
CA TYR A 379 -5.83 -5.81 -2.46
C TYR A 379 -4.57 -5.63 -1.60
N ARG A 380 -3.61 -6.54 -1.79
CA ARG A 380 -2.31 -6.58 -1.09
C ARG A 380 -2.44 -6.51 0.44
N ALA A 381 -3.56 -7.03 0.99
CA ALA A 381 -3.99 -6.74 2.36
C ALA A 381 -2.96 -7.05 3.46
N THR A 382 -2.10 -8.06 3.33
CA THR A 382 -1.02 -8.32 4.30
C THR A 382 0.01 -7.20 4.36
N LYS A 383 0.28 -6.52 3.24
CA LYS A 383 1.19 -5.37 3.15
C LYS A 383 0.52 -4.09 3.67
N VAL A 384 -0.77 -3.90 3.34
CA VAL A 384 -1.60 -2.82 3.89
C VAL A 384 -1.69 -2.94 5.41
N ALA A 385 -2.08 -4.08 5.96
CA ALA A 385 -2.16 -4.31 7.40
C ALA A 385 -0.81 -4.20 8.12
N PHE A 386 0.29 -4.55 7.44
CA PHE A 386 1.65 -4.34 7.96
C PHE A 386 1.93 -2.84 8.18
N TRP A 387 1.73 -2.01 7.16
CA TRP A 387 1.92 -0.56 7.25
C TRP A 387 0.90 0.10 8.20
N LYS A 388 -0.39 -0.23 8.06
CA LYS A 388 -1.52 0.37 8.81
C LYS A 388 -1.55 0.03 10.31
N HIS A 389 -0.98 -1.09 10.72
CA HIS A 389 -1.12 -1.59 12.10
C HIS A 389 0.21 -1.95 12.78
N LEU A 390 1.09 -2.71 12.13
CA LEU A 390 2.33 -3.15 12.79
C LEU A 390 3.37 -2.03 12.85
N VAL A 391 3.54 -1.24 11.79
CA VAL A 391 4.57 -0.20 11.74
C VAL A 391 4.34 0.96 12.74
N PRO A 392 3.13 1.54 12.87
CA PRO A 392 2.82 2.50 13.94
C PRO A 392 3.07 1.94 15.35
N HIS A 393 2.75 0.66 15.58
CA HIS A 393 3.05 0.02 16.85
C HIS A 393 4.56 -0.08 17.10
N LEU A 394 5.33 -0.58 16.13
CA LEU A 394 6.80 -0.69 16.23
C LEU A 394 7.49 0.67 16.39
N TYR A 395 6.98 1.72 15.74
CA TYR A 395 7.46 3.09 15.91
C TYR A 395 7.24 3.58 17.35
N ASN A 396 6.02 3.39 17.89
CA ASN A 396 5.63 3.86 19.22
C ASN A 396 6.23 3.08 20.39
N LEU A 397 6.78 1.87 20.18
CA LEU A 397 7.44 1.08 21.23
C LEU A 397 8.51 1.87 21.98
N HIS A 398 9.25 2.76 21.30
CA HIS A 398 10.38 3.46 21.88
C HIS A 398 9.98 4.63 22.80
N GLU A 399 8.86 5.31 22.54
CA GLU A 399 8.36 6.36 23.44
C GLU A 399 7.87 5.79 24.79
N LEU A 400 7.25 4.61 24.76
CA LEU A 400 6.77 3.88 25.95
C LEU A 400 7.89 3.57 26.97
N PHE A 401 9.11 3.28 26.50
CA PHE A 401 10.26 3.01 27.37
C PHE A 401 10.90 4.27 27.96
N HIS A 402 10.76 5.42 27.31
CA HIS A 402 11.22 6.70 27.87
C HIS A 402 10.32 7.17 29.03
N TYR A 403 9.00 6.94 28.96
CA TYR A 403 8.08 7.27 30.06
C TYR A 403 8.19 6.36 31.29
N THR A 404 8.70 5.14 31.14
CA THR A 404 8.82 4.17 32.27
C THR A 404 10.17 4.24 33.00
N SER A 405 11.13 5.06 32.53
CA SER A 405 12.50 5.12 33.06
C SER A 405 12.76 6.17 34.16
N THR A 406 11.75 6.53 34.96
CA THR A 406 11.87 7.58 36.02
C THR A 406 11.33 7.19 37.41
N THR A 407 11.19 5.91 37.72
CA THR A 407 11.13 5.39 39.11
C THR A 407 11.50 3.90 39.14
N THR A 408 12.19 3.29 40.12
CA THR A 408 12.63 3.77 41.44
C THR A 408 14.06 3.23 41.73
N LYS A 409 14.99 4.05 42.22
CA LYS A 409 16.20 3.54 42.91
C LYS A 409 16.08 3.83 44.41
N VAL A 410 15.87 2.77 45.20
CA VAL A 410 15.69 2.85 46.65
C VAL A 410 17.06 3.08 47.33
N PRO A 411 17.24 4.15 48.13
CA PRO A 411 18.44 4.34 48.95
C PRO A 411 18.46 3.38 50.17
N PRO A 412 19.64 2.98 50.67
CA PRO A 412 19.75 2.20 51.90
C PRO A 412 19.39 3.04 53.15
N PRO A 413 18.96 2.40 54.26
CA PRO A 413 18.45 3.10 55.43
C PRO A 413 19.56 3.60 56.37
N GLU A 414 19.55 4.89 56.71
CA GLU A 414 20.31 5.46 57.84
C GLU A 414 19.43 5.79 59.05
N THR A 415 20.07 5.92 60.22
CA THR A 415 19.43 5.79 61.53
C THR A 415 19.11 7.12 62.22
N THR A 416 17.86 7.25 62.70
CA THR A 416 17.41 8.07 63.86
C THR A 416 17.84 9.56 63.97
N PRO A 417 16.90 10.53 63.97
CA PRO A 417 17.23 11.96 63.99
C PRO A 417 17.56 12.52 65.39
N LYS A 418 18.50 13.47 65.42
CA LYS A 418 18.76 14.46 66.50
C LYS A 418 19.33 15.74 65.85
N SER A 419 19.08 17.00 66.24
CA SER A 419 18.04 17.68 67.04
C SER A 419 18.56 19.11 67.33
N VAL A 420 18.12 20.14 66.58
CA VAL A 420 18.25 21.58 66.93
C VAL A 420 16.98 22.25 66.38
N SER A 421 15.96 22.66 67.13
CA SER A 421 15.85 23.53 68.32
C SER A 421 15.77 25.03 68.00
N THR A 422 14.53 25.54 67.86
CA THR A 422 14.20 26.92 68.26
C THR A 422 12.74 27.08 68.73
N LYS A 423 12.61 27.77 69.87
CA LYS A 423 11.47 28.01 70.78
C LYS A 423 10.11 28.47 70.16
N ARG A 424 9.02 28.12 70.87
CA ARG A 424 7.68 28.78 70.83
C ARG A 424 7.71 30.14 71.59
N PRO A 425 6.67 31.01 71.50
CA PRO A 425 5.52 30.91 72.43
C PRO A 425 4.16 31.33 71.80
N ASN A 426 3.10 30.50 71.81
CA ASN A 426 2.05 30.38 72.85
C ASN A 426 0.99 29.38 72.30
N GLY A 427 0.15 28.67 73.07
CA GLY A 427 0.07 28.47 74.52
C GLY A 427 -1.17 27.61 74.88
N LYS A 428 -1.12 26.86 76.00
CA LYS A 428 -2.15 25.92 76.53
C LYS A 428 -2.30 24.58 75.76
N ASN A 429 -3.08 23.65 76.35
CA ASN A 429 -2.81 22.21 76.30
C ASN A 429 -3.96 21.32 75.78
N TRP A 430 -3.52 20.20 75.19
CA TRP A 430 -4.03 18.81 75.20
C TRP A 430 -4.97 18.36 76.36
N PRO A 431 -5.81 17.29 76.19
CA PRO A 431 -5.32 15.93 75.83
C PRO A 431 -6.20 15.02 74.91
N PHE A 432 -5.69 13.80 74.73
CA PHE A 432 -6.12 12.64 73.90
C PHE A 432 -7.45 11.94 74.28
N ASN A 433 -7.88 11.06 73.34
CA ASN A 433 -8.71 9.84 73.54
C ASN A 433 -10.23 10.05 73.81
N THR A 434 -11.15 9.10 73.53
CA THR A 434 -11.03 7.65 73.22
C THR A 434 -12.17 7.12 72.31
N LYS A 435 -12.03 5.87 71.82
CA LYS A 435 -12.99 4.85 71.31
C LYS A 435 -14.54 5.10 71.28
N ARG A 436 -15.20 4.53 70.24
CA ARG A 436 -16.64 4.11 70.13
C ARG A 436 -17.08 3.17 71.30
N PRO A 437 -18.38 2.80 71.53
CA PRO A 437 -19.65 2.94 70.74
C PRO A 437 -20.78 3.61 71.62
N PRO A 438 -22.12 3.31 71.61
CA PRO A 438 -23.03 2.56 70.70
C PRO A 438 -24.47 3.17 70.41
N MET A 439 -25.27 2.44 69.61
CA MET A 439 -26.75 2.18 69.69
C MET A 439 -27.85 3.29 69.65
N SER A 440 -28.63 3.28 68.53
CA SER A 440 -30.07 2.87 68.40
C SER A 440 -31.23 3.66 69.08
N PRO A 441 -32.54 3.46 68.73
CA PRO A 441 -33.19 2.79 67.55
C PRO A 441 -34.43 3.53 66.91
N ALA A 442 -35.06 2.87 65.90
CA ALA A 442 -36.49 2.91 65.48
C ALA A 442 -36.96 4.02 64.49
N TYR A 443 -38.03 3.86 63.69
CA TYR A 443 -39.14 2.85 63.65
C TYR A 443 -39.46 2.34 62.20
N ASN A 444 -40.34 1.33 62.07
CA ASN A 444 -40.55 0.49 60.86
C ASN A 444 -41.75 0.84 59.94
N SER A 445 -41.68 0.36 58.69
CA SER A 445 -42.71 -0.44 57.97
C SER A 445 -42.01 -1.14 56.77
N GLU A 446 -41.85 -2.46 56.71
CA GLU A 446 -42.85 -3.51 56.33
C GLU A 446 -43.41 -3.31 54.91
N ASP A 447 -43.47 -4.30 54.00
CA ASP A 447 -43.43 -5.78 54.11
C ASP A 447 -42.35 -6.43 53.19
N LYS A 448 -41.61 -7.48 53.62
CA LYS A 448 -41.87 -8.95 53.52
C LYS A 448 -41.96 -9.51 52.08
N ASP A 449 -41.43 -10.68 51.71
CA ASP A 449 -40.65 -11.76 52.38
C ASP A 449 -39.99 -12.63 51.26
N SER A 450 -39.04 -13.55 51.44
CA SER A 450 -38.37 -14.13 52.63
C SER A 450 -37.01 -14.77 52.28
N TRP A 451 -35.98 -14.51 53.09
CA TRP A 451 -35.02 -15.45 53.75
C TRP A 451 -34.39 -16.66 52.97
N SER A 452 -33.13 -17.07 53.18
CA SER A 452 -32.08 -16.70 54.18
C SER A 452 -30.67 -17.19 53.77
N GLU A 453 -29.62 -16.42 54.14
CA GLU A 453 -28.31 -16.80 54.79
C GLU A 453 -27.47 -17.98 54.19
N ASP A 454 -26.14 -17.91 54.04
CA ASP A 454 -25.07 -17.47 54.98
C ASP A 454 -23.80 -16.88 54.28
N GLU A 455 -22.94 -16.19 55.04
CA GLU A 455 -21.49 -15.97 54.74
C GLU A 455 -20.66 -17.14 55.37
N GLU A 456 -19.40 -17.46 55.06
CA GLU A 456 -18.23 -16.61 54.79
C GLU A 456 -17.05 -17.46 54.20
N THR A 457 -16.05 -16.80 53.60
CA THR A 457 -14.68 -17.29 53.25
C THR A 457 -14.48 -18.29 52.08
N GLY A 458 -13.48 -17.98 51.23
CA GLY A 458 -12.78 -18.96 50.38
C GLY A 458 -12.90 -18.76 48.85
N PRO A 459 -11.86 -18.22 48.16
CA PRO A 459 -11.83 -18.17 46.70
C PRO A 459 -11.11 -19.39 46.10
N LEU A 460 -11.83 -20.29 45.40
CA LEU A 460 -11.30 -21.20 44.38
C LEU A 460 -12.43 -22.04 43.71
N VAL A 461 -12.06 -22.71 42.61
CA VAL A 461 -12.88 -23.61 41.75
C VAL A 461 -13.74 -22.89 40.70
N VAL A 462 -13.62 -23.40 39.46
CA VAL A 462 -14.38 -23.00 38.28
C VAL A 462 -15.22 -24.19 37.83
N ASP A 463 -16.54 -24.01 37.80
CA ASP A 463 -17.46 -24.74 36.95
C ASP A 463 -17.85 -23.82 35.77
N ASN A 464 -18.13 -24.29 34.55
CA ASN A 464 -18.50 -25.66 34.14
C ASN A 464 -18.03 -25.96 32.69
N PRO A 465 -17.10 -26.89 32.43
CA PRO A 465 -16.63 -27.21 31.08
C PRO A 465 -17.15 -28.57 30.57
N ARG A 466 -18.38 -28.63 30.01
CA ARG A 466 -18.92 -29.92 29.51
C ARG A 466 -19.58 -29.98 28.13
N ASP A 467 -20.08 -28.88 27.57
CA ASP A 467 -20.87 -28.98 26.31
C ASP A 467 -20.04 -28.97 25.02
N TYR A 468 -18.78 -28.53 25.06
CA TYR A 468 -17.88 -28.53 23.87
C TYR A 468 -17.52 -29.93 23.33
N SER A 469 -17.78 -31.01 24.08
CA SER A 469 -17.30 -32.36 23.72
C SER A 469 -18.07 -33.00 22.56
N THR A 470 -19.37 -32.72 22.42
CA THR A 470 -20.24 -33.33 21.41
C THR A 470 -20.04 -32.72 20.02
N GLU A 471 -20.13 -31.39 19.92
CA GLU A 471 -20.02 -30.66 18.64
C GLU A 471 -18.65 -30.83 17.99
N LEU A 472 -17.58 -30.78 18.79
CA LEU A 472 -16.22 -31.04 18.33
C LEU A 472 -16.07 -32.49 17.81
N SER A 473 -16.62 -33.47 18.54
CA SER A 473 -16.59 -34.89 18.13
C SER A 473 -17.36 -35.14 16.83
N VAL A 474 -18.52 -34.51 16.65
CA VAL A 474 -19.31 -34.58 15.40
C VAL A 474 -18.53 -33.95 14.25
N THR A 475 -17.93 -32.77 14.46
CA THR A 475 -17.13 -32.07 13.45
C THR A 475 -15.93 -32.91 12.99
N ILE A 476 -15.21 -33.53 13.94
CA ILE A 476 -14.09 -34.45 13.65
C ILE A 476 -14.57 -35.69 12.88
N ALA A 477 -15.69 -36.29 13.28
CA ALA A 477 -16.24 -37.48 12.62
C ALA A 477 -16.69 -37.20 11.16
N VAL A 478 -17.32 -36.05 10.91
CA VAL A 478 -17.69 -35.60 9.55
C VAL A 478 -16.44 -35.31 8.72
N GLY A 479 -15.46 -34.58 9.27
CA GLY A 479 -14.20 -34.27 8.59
C GLY A 479 -13.42 -35.54 8.19
N ALA A 480 -13.30 -36.50 9.11
CA ALA A 480 -12.63 -37.78 8.85
C ALA A 480 -13.37 -38.61 7.78
N SER A 481 -14.71 -38.60 7.79
CA SER A 481 -15.53 -39.30 6.79
C SER A 481 -15.39 -38.71 5.39
N LEU A 482 -15.35 -37.38 5.26
CA LEU A 482 -15.11 -36.69 4.00
C LEU A 482 -13.69 -36.93 3.47
N LEU A 483 -12.69 -36.94 4.36
CA LEU A 483 -11.30 -37.27 3.99
C LEU A 483 -11.19 -38.71 3.48
N PHE A 484 -11.84 -39.68 4.15
CA PHE A 484 -11.84 -41.08 3.72
C PHE A 484 -12.55 -41.27 2.37
N LEU A 485 -13.68 -40.60 2.13
CA LEU A 485 -14.37 -40.58 0.84
C LEU A 485 -13.49 -40.02 -0.28
N ASN A 486 -12.77 -38.93 -0.02
CA ASN A 486 -11.82 -38.36 -0.99
C ASN A 486 -10.66 -39.32 -1.30
N VAL A 487 -10.09 -39.99 -0.30
CA VAL A 487 -9.04 -41.02 -0.50
C VAL A 487 -9.58 -42.19 -1.35
N LEU A 488 -10.80 -42.67 -1.10
CA LEU A 488 -11.43 -43.72 -1.92
C LEU A 488 -11.70 -43.24 -3.36
N ALA A 489 -12.14 -42.00 -3.55
CA ALA A 489 -12.34 -41.43 -4.89
C ALA A 489 -11.02 -41.32 -5.68
N PHE A 490 -9.94 -40.86 -5.05
CA PHE A 490 -8.61 -40.85 -5.66
C PHE A 490 -8.09 -42.25 -5.96
N ALA A 491 -8.28 -43.22 -5.07
CA ALA A 491 -7.91 -44.61 -5.30
C ALA A 491 -8.68 -45.23 -6.49
N ALA A 492 -9.99 -44.98 -6.59
CA ALA A 492 -10.82 -45.44 -7.70
C ALA A 492 -10.43 -44.80 -9.05
N LEU A 493 -10.09 -43.51 -9.04
CA LEU A 493 -9.57 -42.80 -10.23
C LEU A 493 -8.18 -43.33 -10.63
N TYR A 494 -7.29 -43.58 -9.67
CA TYR A 494 -5.97 -44.16 -9.91
C TYR A 494 -6.08 -45.57 -10.51
N TYR A 495 -6.93 -46.43 -9.93
CA TYR A 495 -7.20 -47.78 -10.45
C TYR A 495 -7.80 -47.77 -11.86
N ARG A 496 -8.75 -46.85 -12.15
CA ARG A 496 -9.25 -46.63 -13.52
C ARG A 496 -8.17 -46.16 -14.50
N LYS A 497 -7.20 -45.35 -14.05
CA LYS A 497 -6.07 -44.86 -14.85
C LYS A 497 -5.05 -45.97 -15.12
N ASP A 498 -4.78 -46.82 -14.14
CA ASP A 498 -3.85 -47.94 -14.30
C ASP A 498 -4.42 -49.06 -15.18
N LYS A 499 -5.70 -49.43 -14.99
CA LYS A 499 -6.36 -50.41 -15.87
C LYS A 499 -6.32 -49.99 -17.35
N ARG A 500 -6.55 -48.70 -17.66
CA ARG A 500 -6.40 -48.18 -19.04
C ARG A 500 -4.97 -48.31 -19.59
N ARG A 501 -3.94 -48.31 -18.74
CA ARG A 501 -2.55 -48.56 -19.16
C ARG A 501 -2.29 -50.05 -19.44
N GLN A 502 -2.87 -50.95 -18.65
CA GLN A 502 -2.79 -52.40 -18.88
C GLN A 502 -3.54 -52.79 -20.16
N ASP A 503 -4.74 -52.25 -20.39
CA ASP A 503 -5.52 -52.45 -21.62
C ASP A 503 -4.81 -51.88 -22.88
N SER A 504 -3.80 -51.00 -22.71
CA SER A 504 -2.95 -50.48 -23.80
C SER A 504 -1.64 -51.27 -23.99
N GLY A 505 -1.43 -52.37 -23.27
CA GLY A 505 -0.13 -53.00 -23.05
C GLY A 505 0.12 -54.35 -23.72
N HIS A 506 -0.74 -54.81 -24.65
CA HIS A 506 -0.56 -56.06 -25.40
C HIS A 506 -0.55 -55.79 -26.92
N GLY A 507 0.27 -56.56 -27.66
CA GLY A 507 0.60 -56.30 -29.07
C GLY A 507 -0.45 -56.75 -30.10
N GLN A 508 -0.13 -56.83 -31.40
CA GLN A 508 1.22 -56.81 -32.02
C GLN A 508 1.17 -56.27 -33.49
N PRO A 509 2.00 -56.72 -34.47
CA PRO A 509 2.99 -55.90 -35.16
C PRO A 509 2.55 -55.25 -36.50
N SER A 510 3.42 -54.36 -37.01
CA SER A 510 3.40 -53.82 -38.38
C SER A 510 3.71 -54.88 -39.45
N PRO A 511 3.06 -54.83 -40.63
CA PRO A 511 3.54 -55.49 -41.85
C PRO A 511 4.45 -54.58 -42.69
N GLN A 512 5.29 -55.17 -43.54
CA GLN A 512 6.25 -54.46 -44.39
C GLN A 512 5.67 -54.03 -45.75
N ARG A 513 6.33 -53.02 -46.34
CA ARG A 513 6.17 -52.54 -47.71
C ARG A 513 6.60 -53.63 -48.72
N GLN A 514 5.67 -54.14 -49.53
CA GLN A 514 5.96 -54.92 -50.74
C GLN A 514 5.10 -54.46 -51.92
N THR A 515 5.64 -54.62 -53.13
CA THR A 515 5.06 -54.13 -54.40
C THR A 515 4.61 -55.27 -55.29
N THR A 516 3.36 -55.22 -55.74
CA THR A 516 2.83 -55.94 -56.93
C THR A 516 1.62 -55.16 -57.46
N ALA A 517 1.17 -55.45 -58.69
CA ALA A 517 0.23 -54.61 -59.44
C ALA A 517 -1.00 -55.39 -59.96
N ASN A 518 -2.04 -54.64 -60.35
CA ASN A 518 -3.28 -55.06 -61.05
C ASN A 518 -4.25 -55.94 -60.22
N ASP A 519 -5.58 -55.96 -60.45
CA ASP A 519 -6.41 -55.25 -61.44
C ASP A 519 -7.88 -55.04 -60.97
N ILE A 520 -8.62 -54.14 -61.64
CA ILE A 520 -10.10 -54.03 -61.85
C ILE A 520 -11.10 -54.28 -60.67
N GLY A 521 -12.06 -53.35 -60.46
CA GLY A 521 -13.38 -53.68 -59.87
C GLY A 521 -14.22 -52.54 -59.26
N HIS A 522 -15.25 -52.07 -60.00
CA HIS A 522 -16.33 -51.10 -59.63
C HIS A 522 -16.81 -51.09 -58.16
N HIS A 523 -17.21 -49.97 -57.53
CA HIS A 523 -18.25 -48.99 -57.97
C HIS A 523 -18.12 -47.60 -57.31
N ALA A 524 -18.72 -46.58 -57.94
CA ALA A 524 -18.95 -45.19 -57.47
C ALA A 524 -20.47 -44.95 -57.26
N PRO A 525 -21.02 -43.76 -56.84
CA PRO A 525 -20.43 -42.40 -56.90
C PRO A 525 -20.59 -41.49 -55.65
N GLU A 526 -19.74 -40.46 -55.56
CA GLU A 526 -19.98 -39.17 -54.88
C GLU A 526 -19.45 -38.01 -55.77
N GLU A 527 -19.70 -36.76 -55.39
CA GLU A 527 -19.88 -35.63 -56.32
C GLU A 527 -18.60 -34.87 -56.74
N GLU A 528 -18.66 -34.29 -57.94
CA GLU A 528 -17.73 -33.30 -58.52
C GLU A 528 -18.55 -32.01 -58.76
N ILE A 529 -18.06 -30.76 -58.71
CA ILE A 529 -16.71 -30.16 -58.80
C ILE A 529 -16.62 -29.04 -57.72
N MET A 530 -15.63 -28.13 -57.57
CA MET A 530 -14.59 -27.57 -58.44
C MET A 530 -13.40 -27.03 -57.61
N SER A 531 -12.24 -26.86 -58.23
CA SER A 531 -11.10 -26.08 -57.72
C SER A 531 -10.52 -25.18 -58.81
N LEU A 532 -9.75 -24.15 -58.46
CA LEU A 532 -9.04 -23.29 -59.41
C LEU A 532 -7.63 -22.95 -58.91
N GLN A 533 -6.64 -23.21 -59.77
CA GLN A 533 -5.22 -22.92 -59.52
C GLN A 533 -4.85 -21.49 -59.92
N MET A 534 -3.72 -21.01 -59.40
CA MET A 534 -2.89 -20.04 -60.11
C MET A 534 -1.42 -20.45 -59.96
N ASN A 535 -0.70 -20.54 -61.08
CA ASN A 535 0.67 -21.11 -61.13
C ASN A 535 1.76 -20.07 -60.83
N GLN A 536 2.90 -20.58 -60.37
CA GLN A 536 4.18 -19.87 -60.37
C GLN A 536 4.81 -19.88 -61.77
N THR A 537 5.63 -18.87 -62.07
CA THR A 537 6.60 -18.89 -63.18
C THR A 537 7.93 -18.29 -62.71
N HIS A 538 9.02 -19.03 -62.91
CA HIS A 538 10.39 -18.58 -62.62
C HIS A 538 10.93 -17.65 -63.71
N HIS A 539 11.90 -16.82 -63.36
CA HIS A 539 13.03 -16.47 -64.23
C HIS A 539 14.30 -16.26 -63.39
N GLU A 540 15.45 -16.57 -63.97
CA GLU A 540 16.77 -16.62 -63.31
C GLU A 540 17.63 -15.40 -63.66
N CYS A 541 18.66 -15.12 -62.85
CA CYS A 541 19.99 -14.71 -63.34
C CYS A 541 21.06 -14.86 -62.25
N GLU A 542 22.33 -14.86 -62.66
CA GLU A 542 23.42 -15.59 -61.98
C GLU A 542 24.17 -14.88 -60.83
N ALA A 543 25.00 -15.68 -60.14
CA ALA A 543 25.71 -15.37 -58.91
C ALA A 543 27.02 -14.56 -59.07
N GLY A 544 27.50 -14.02 -57.95
CA GLY A 544 28.89 -13.58 -57.75
C GLY A 544 29.37 -13.94 -56.34
N ASN A 545 30.52 -14.64 -56.22
CA ASN A 545 31.06 -15.11 -54.94
C ASN A 545 31.94 -14.06 -54.24
N SER A 546 31.86 -13.95 -52.91
CA SER A 546 32.99 -14.29 -52.00
C SER A 546 32.72 -13.99 -50.51
N ASN A 547 33.45 -14.73 -49.65
CA ASN A 547 33.80 -14.47 -48.25
C ASN A 547 32.73 -14.50 -47.13
N GLU A 548 32.62 -15.70 -46.54
CA GLU A 548 32.66 -16.00 -45.10
C GLU A 548 31.90 -15.10 -44.08
N GLY A 549 30.83 -15.67 -43.52
CA GLY A 549 30.16 -15.19 -42.31
C GLY A 549 29.18 -16.23 -41.76
N ALA A 550 29.66 -17.13 -40.90
CA ALA A 550 28.91 -18.33 -40.49
C ALA A 550 27.76 -18.05 -39.48
N LEU A 551 26.64 -17.52 -39.96
CA LEU A 551 25.41 -17.38 -39.18
C LEU A 551 24.81 -18.75 -38.84
N ARG A 552 25.01 -19.20 -37.60
CA ARG A 552 24.24 -20.32 -37.02
C ARG A 552 22.79 -19.88 -36.80
N LEU A 553 21.86 -20.60 -37.44
CA LEU A 553 20.43 -20.44 -37.18
C LEU A 553 20.12 -21.01 -35.78
N ALA A 554 20.04 -20.13 -34.78
CA ALA A 554 19.66 -20.52 -33.42
C ALA A 554 18.14 -20.75 -33.35
N SER A 555 17.73 -21.93 -32.86
CA SER A 555 16.34 -22.27 -32.57
C SER A 555 15.78 -21.39 -31.46
N LEU A 556 14.50 -21.00 -31.56
CA LEU A 556 13.80 -20.38 -30.43
C LEU A 556 13.79 -21.35 -29.22
N PRO A 557 14.10 -20.88 -28.00
CA PRO A 557 13.85 -21.66 -26.79
C PRO A 557 12.35 -21.65 -26.45
N ASP A 558 11.80 -22.81 -26.08
CA ASP A 558 10.39 -22.96 -25.73
C ASP A 558 10.01 -22.13 -24.49
N TYR A 559 9.21 -21.09 -24.71
CA TYR A 559 8.86 -20.10 -23.69
C TYR A 559 7.71 -20.57 -22.78
N THR A 560 7.92 -21.69 -22.08
CA THR A 560 6.96 -22.26 -21.12
C THR A 560 7.61 -22.59 -19.77
N LEU A 561 6.89 -22.29 -18.68
CA LEU A 561 7.16 -22.66 -17.28
C LEU A 561 8.12 -21.80 -16.43
N THR A 562 8.63 -20.66 -16.93
CA THR A 562 9.08 -19.57 -16.03
C THR A 562 7.88 -18.75 -15.55
N LEU A 563 7.33 -19.11 -14.38
CA LEU A 563 6.27 -18.37 -13.71
C LEU A 563 6.79 -16.98 -13.26
N ARG A 564 6.40 -15.93 -13.99
CA ARG A 564 6.39 -14.57 -13.44
C ARG A 564 5.38 -14.53 -12.28
N ARG A 565 5.84 -14.73 -11.04
CA ARG A 565 5.07 -14.38 -9.84
C ARG A 565 4.81 -12.87 -9.87
N SER A 566 3.58 -12.42 -9.62
CA SER A 566 3.35 -11.02 -9.30
C SER A 566 4.03 -10.67 -7.97
N PRO A 567 4.40 -9.40 -7.70
CA PRO A 567 4.66 -8.94 -6.33
C PRO A 567 3.50 -9.16 -5.35
N ASP A 568 2.30 -9.56 -5.84
CA ASP A 568 1.16 -10.02 -5.03
C ASP A 568 1.22 -11.50 -4.65
N ASP A 569 1.93 -12.32 -5.44
CA ASP A 569 1.94 -13.78 -5.36
C ASP A 569 3.17 -14.32 -4.58
N ILE A 570 3.90 -13.44 -3.87
CA ILE A 570 5.07 -13.79 -3.06
C ILE A 570 4.59 -14.45 -1.76
N PRO A 571 4.88 -15.73 -1.52
CA PRO A 571 4.34 -16.46 -0.38
C PRO A 571 5.12 -16.15 0.90
N LEU A 572 4.54 -15.32 1.77
CA LEU A 572 4.98 -15.23 3.16
C LEU A 572 4.74 -16.59 3.86
N MET A 573 5.64 -16.98 4.76
CA MET A 573 5.58 -18.29 5.40
C MET A 573 4.29 -18.47 6.20
N THR A 574 3.67 -19.65 6.08
CA THR A 574 2.45 -19.97 6.82
C THR A 574 2.73 -20.12 8.32
N PRO A 575 1.77 -19.81 9.21
CA PRO A 575 1.98 -19.77 10.66
C PRO A 575 2.56 -21.04 11.28
N ASN A 576 2.34 -22.20 10.64
CA ASN A 576 2.76 -23.52 11.10
C ASN A 576 4.29 -23.71 11.14
N THR A 577 5.10 -22.73 10.70
CA THR A 577 6.57 -22.81 10.73
C THR A 577 7.19 -22.21 12.01
N ILE A 578 6.43 -21.51 12.86
CA ILE A 578 6.97 -20.82 14.05
C ILE A 578 6.82 -21.70 15.31
N THR A 579 7.70 -22.68 15.49
CA THR A 579 7.84 -23.41 16.76
C THR A 579 8.89 -22.75 17.67
N MET A 580 8.60 -21.52 18.13
CA MET A 580 9.36 -20.90 19.23
C MET A 580 8.90 -21.53 20.55
N ILE A 581 9.81 -22.22 21.26
CA ILE A 581 9.55 -22.82 22.58
C ILE A 581 10.22 -21.96 23.66
N PRO A 582 9.47 -21.16 24.44
CA PRO A 582 10.02 -20.37 25.53
C PRO A 582 9.94 -21.11 26.87
N ASN A 583 11.02 -21.78 27.31
CA ASN A 583 11.18 -22.20 28.73
C ASN A 583 12.57 -22.77 29.07
N SER A 584 13.52 -21.90 29.47
CA SER A 584 14.71 -22.30 30.27
C SER A 584 15.56 -21.10 30.74
N LEU A 585 15.14 -20.30 31.73
CA LEU A 585 16.04 -19.27 32.30
C LEU A 585 15.72 -18.86 33.75
N VAL A 586 15.86 -19.80 34.69
CA VAL A 586 15.93 -19.55 36.15
C VAL A 586 16.94 -20.53 36.74
N GLY A 587 18.01 -20.10 37.44
CA GLY A 587 19.00 -21.08 37.92
C GLY A 587 20.28 -20.73 38.70
N MET A 588 20.67 -19.46 38.92
CA MET A 588 21.85 -19.06 39.77
C MET A 588 23.26 -19.54 39.32
N PRO A 589 24.39 -19.14 39.97
CA PRO A 589 24.66 -17.95 40.81
C PRO A 589 25.83 -17.08 40.29
N ASN A 590 26.03 -15.90 40.90
CA ASN A 590 27.23 -15.06 40.70
C ASN A 590 28.48 -15.64 41.39
N LEU A 591 29.64 -15.57 40.71
CA LEU A 591 30.97 -15.69 41.33
C LEU A 591 31.98 -14.72 40.68
N HIS A 592 32.61 -13.89 41.52
CA HIS A 592 33.85 -13.15 41.26
C HIS A 592 34.94 -13.64 42.26
N PRO A 593 36.19 -13.15 42.24
CA PRO A 593 37.16 -13.36 41.17
C PRO A 593 38.52 -13.86 41.73
N TYR A 594 39.33 -14.58 40.95
CA TYR A 594 40.72 -14.85 41.36
C TYR A 594 41.72 -14.80 40.19
N ASN A 595 42.83 -14.09 40.42
CA ASN A 595 44.00 -14.04 39.55
C ASN A 595 45.04 -15.09 39.95
N THR A 596 45.74 -15.64 38.96
CA THR A 596 47.11 -16.17 39.14
C THR A 596 47.94 -15.89 37.87
N PHE A 597 49.13 -15.34 38.07
CA PHE A 597 50.05 -14.87 37.02
C PHE A 597 51.40 -15.61 37.14
N THR A 598 51.92 -16.12 36.03
CA THR A 598 53.34 -16.42 35.70
C THR A 598 53.36 -16.92 34.24
N THR A 599 54.34 -16.69 33.35
CA THR A 599 55.53 -15.80 33.22
C THR A 599 55.97 -15.88 31.75
N GLY A 600 56.53 -14.87 31.07
CA GLY A 600 56.82 -13.47 31.41
C GLY A 600 57.87 -12.88 30.44
N PHE A 601 58.15 -11.57 30.53
CA PHE A 601 59.32 -10.84 29.96
C PHE A 601 59.43 -10.70 28.41
N ASN A 602 59.84 -9.55 27.84
CA ASN A 602 59.98 -8.18 28.38
C ASN A 602 60.10 -7.11 27.26
N SER A 603 59.77 -5.83 27.57
CA SER A 603 60.41 -4.55 27.11
C SER A 603 60.70 -4.28 25.61
N THR A 604 60.55 -3.09 25.01
CA THR A 604 60.19 -1.69 25.38
C THR A 604 59.25 -1.14 24.26
N GLY A 605 58.66 0.06 24.25
CA GLY A 605 58.72 1.26 25.10
C GLY A 605 57.87 2.38 24.46
N LEU A 606 57.12 3.11 25.29
CA LEU A 606 56.35 4.34 24.95
C LEU A 606 57.30 5.57 24.93
N PRO A 607 56.96 6.76 24.34
CA PRO A 607 55.75 7.52 24.67
C PRO A 607 55.09 8.43 23.59
N HIS A 608 54.00 9.06 24.05
CA HIS A 608 53.26 10.29 23.65
C HIS A 608 53.88 11.27 22.61
N SER A 609 53.14 12.17 21.93
CA SER A 609 52.22 13.17 22.52
C SER A 609 51.58 14.13 21.47
N HIS A 610 50.54 14.89 21.91
CA HIS A 610 49.97 16.15 21.37
C HIS A 610 49.36 16.16 19.93
N SER A 611 48.31 16.92 19.55
CA SER A 611 47.49 18.03 20.12
C SER A 611 47.72 19.46 19.56
N THR A 612 47.12 19.77 18.40
CA THR A 612 46.57 21.09 18.00
C THR A 612 45.40 20.83 17.01
N THR A 613 44.23 21.48 16.96
CA THR A 613 43.70 22.84 17.29
C THR A 613 43.56 23.75 16.07
N ARG A 614 42.31 23.89 15.56
CA ARG A 614 41.79 24.95 14.65
C ARG A 614 42.41 24.99 13.24
N VAL A 615 41.76 25.62 12.24
CA VAL A 615 40.56 26.51 12.24
C VAL A 615 39.28 25.73 11.98
#